data_AF-A0A9D2BMY7-F1
#
_entry.id   AF-A0A9D2BMY7-F1
#
_cell.length_a   1.000
_cell.length_b   1.000
_cell.length_c   1.000
_cell.angle_alpha   90.00
_cell.angle_beta   90.00
_cell.angle_gamma   90.00
#
_symmetry.space_group_name_H-M   'P 1'
#
loop_
_entity.id
_entity.type
_entity.pdbx_description
1 polymer ?
#
loop_
_entity_poly.entity_id
_entity_poly.type
_entity_poly.pdbx_seq_one_letter_code
_entity_poly.pdbx_strand_id
1 'polypeptide(L)'
;MDKIKKDFIVFYLIRNAVATFVITCISFIYSLMDYYRITFLGALNKTFVDNFYTTVYFLLLWILNYLLFEIYKIIVDVIKSKSKHHGNLFIGNKATIPVGSIIPVVILIILLLIDFNQLFKINFVLLMLFMFARSIKEIIKERKK
;
A
#
# COMPACT_ATOMS: atom_id res chain seq x y z
N MET A 1 -22.95 1.00 -20.32
CA MET A 1 -21.93 1.59 -19.44
C MET A 1 -20.82 2.10 -20.33
N ASP A 2 -20.74 3.43 -20.51
CA ASP A 2 -19.94 4.05 -21.57
C ASP A 2 -18.46 3.68 -21.50
N LYS A 3 -17.85 3.46 -22.67
CA LYS A 3 -16.43 3.11 -22.88
C LYS A 3 -15.50 4.00 -22.03
N ILE A 4 -15.83 5.30 -21.95
CA ILE A 4 -15.17 6.33 -21.16
C ILE A 4 -15.10 5.99 -19.65
N LYS A 5 -16.17 5.45 -19.06
CA LYS A 5 -16.18 5.05 -17.63
C LYS A 5 -15.31 3.83 -17.36
N LYS A 6 -15.25 2.89 -18.31
CA LYS A 6 -14.40 1.70 -18.21
C LYS A 6 -12.91 2.06 -18.29
N ASP A 7 -12.54 2.93 -19.22
CA ASP A 7 -11.15 3.37 -19.40
C ASP A 7 -10.64 4.15 -18.16
N PHE A 8 -11.51 4.93 -17.51
CA PHE A 8 -11.18 5.62 -16.27
C PHE A 8 -10.92 4.67 -15.09
N ILE A 9 -11.68 3.58 -14.98
CA ILE A 9 -11.48 2.54 -13.94
C ILE A 9 -10.15 1.82 -14.16
N VAL A 10 -9.83 1.46 -15.40
CA VAL A 10 -8.57 0.78 -15.76
C VAL A 10 -7.37 1.66 -15.41
N PHE A 11 -7.40 2.94 -15.77
CA PHE A 11 -6.31 3.87 -15.45
C PHE A 11 -6.11 4.01 -13.93
N TYR A 12 -7.21 4.03 -13.17
CA TYR A 12 -7.15 4.08 -11.72
C TYR A 12 -6.52 2.81 -11.12
N LEU A 13 -6.89 1.63 -11.63
CA LEU A 13 -6.32 0.34 -11.20
C LEU A 13 -4.82 0.27 -11.47
N ILE A 14 -4.40 0.63 -12.68
CA ILE A 14 -3.00 0.59 -13.11
C ILE A 14 -2.13 1.47 -12.22
N ARG A 15 -2.58 2.68 -11.87
CA ARG A 15 -1.80 3.56 -11.00
C ARG A 15 -1.53 2.94 -9.63
N ASN A 16 -2.52 2.26 -9.05
CA ASN A 16 -2.37 1.60 -7.76
C ASN A 16 -1.47 0.36 -7.87
N ALA A 17 -1.62 -0.39 -8.95
CA ALA A 17 -0.76 -1.55 -9.27
C ALA A 17 0.70 -1.12 -9.43
N VAL A 18 0.97 0.00 -10.12
CA VAL A 18 2.33 0.56 -10.27
C VAL A 18 2.88 1.04 -8.93
N ALA A 19 2.10 1.72 -8.10
CA ALA A 19 2.58 2.19 -6.80
C ALA A 19 2.98 1.04 -5.88
N THR A 20 2.14 -0.01 -5.80
CA THR A 20 2.42 -1.22 -5.03
C THR A 20 3.57 -2.04 -5.65
N PHE A 21 3.75 -2.01 -6.96
CA PHE A 21 4.90 -2.59 -7.64
C PHE A 21 6.20 -1.93 -7.22
N VAL A 22 6.26 -0.59 -7.23
CA VAL A 22 7.44 0.17 -6.81
C VAL A 22 7.80 -0.11 -5.35
N ILE A 23 6.82 -0.17 -4.46
CA ILE A 23 7.04 -0.53 -3.05
C ILE A 23 7.65 -1.93 -2.92
N THR A 24 7.13 -2.88 -3.70
CA THR A 24 7.65 -4.25 -3.73
C THR A 24 9.08 -4.27 -4.28
N CYS A 25 9.37 -3.55 -5.36
CA CYS A 25 10.73 -3.44 -5.89
C CYS A 25 11.71 -2.91 -4.85
N ILE A 26 11.38 -1.81 -4.17
CA ILE A 26 12.27 -1.18 -3.19
C ILE A 26 12.58 -2.16 -2.05
N SER A 27 11.55 -2.76 -1.45
CA SER A 27 11.71 -3.67 -0.31
C SER A 27 12.43 -4.97 -0.71
N PHE A 28 12.07 -5.55 -1.86
CA PHE A 28 12.61 -6.82 -2.32
C PHE A 28 14.07 -6.71 -2.76
N ILE A 29 14.41 -5.67 -3.53
CA ILE A 29 15.79 -5.42 -3.95
C ILE A 29 16.66 -5.12 -2.74
N TYR A 30 16.18 -4.27 -1.82
CA TYR A 30 16.92 -3.98 -0.59
C TYR A 30 17.20 -5.25 0.23
N SER A 31 16.19 -6.10 0.41
CA SER A 31 16.34 -7.36 1.14
C SER A 31 17.31 -8.32 0.44
N LEU A 32 17.31 -8.40 -0.88
CA LEU A 32 18.24 -9.24 -1.63
C LEU A 32 19.68 -8.71 -1.56
N MET A 33 19.86 -7.39 -1.63
CA MET A 33 21.18 -6.77 -1.48
C MET A 33 21.78 -7.09 -0.12
N ASP A 34 20.98 -6.98 0.96
CA ASP A 34 21.45 -7.27 2.31
C ASP A 34 21.73 -8.78 2.51
N TYR A 35 20.81 -9.64 2.06
CA TYR A 35 20.93 -11.09 2.22
C TYR A 35 22.09 -11.69 1.43
N TYR A 36 22.25 -11.33 0.15
CA TYR A 36 23.30 -11.88 -0.71
C TYR A 36 24.59 -11.04 -0.71
N ARG A 37 24.63 -9.89 -0.03
CA ARG A 37 25.74 -8.92 -0.08
C ARG A 37 26.11 -8.51 -1.51
N ILE A 38 25.10 -8.29 -2.35
CA ILE A 38 25.26 -7.92 -3.76
C ILE A 38 24.91 -6.46 -4.03
N THR A 39 25.39 -5.93 -5.16
CA THR A 39 25.05 -4.59 -5.64
C THR A 39 23.59 -4.52 -6.09
N PHE A 40 23.08 -3.29 -6.20
CA PHE A 40 21.73 -3.03 -6.72
C PHE A 40 21.47 -3.67 -8.08
N LEU A 41 22.41 -3.54 -9.04
CA LEU A 41 22.30 -4.17 -10.36
C LEU A 41 22.29 -5.70 -10.26
N GLY A 42 23.10 -6.28 -9.37
CA GLY A 42 23.08 -7.72 -9.12
C GLY A 42 21.74 -8.19 -8.55
N ALA A 43 21.15 -7.45 -7.63
CA ALA A 43 19.84 -7.77 -7.06
C ALA A 43 18.71 -7.64 -8.09
N LEU A 44 18.77 -6.65 -8.99
CA LEU A 44 17.84 -6.53 -10.12
C LEU A 44 17.94 -7.74 -11.05
N ASN A 45 19.16 -8.10 -11.46
CA ASN A 45 19.39 -9.25 -12.33
C ASN A 45 18.87 -10.55 -11.68
N LYS A 46 19.11 -10.71 -10.38
CA LYS A 46 18.64 -11.87 -9.62
C LYS A 46 17.12 -11.94 -9.49
N THR A 47 16.45 -10.79 -9.50
CA THR A 47 14.99 -10.69 -9.39
C THR A 47 14.29 -10.96 -10.72
N PHE A 48 14.83 -10.48 -11.83
CA PHE A 48 14.13 -10.48 -13.11
C PHE A 48 14.72 -11.42 -14.18
N VAL A 49 15.94 -11.91 -14.01
CA VAL A 49 16.67 -12.63 -15.06
C VAL A 49 17.20 -13.98 -14.57
N ASP A 50 17.89 -14.03 -13.44
CA ASP A 50 18.66 -15.23 -13.07
C ASP A 50 17.82 -16.42 -12.60
N ASN A 51 16.71 -16.16 -11.89
CA ASN A 51 15.96 -17.23 -11.25
C ASN A 51 14.45 -16.97 -11.25
N PHE A 52 13.73 -17.85 -11.96
CA PHE A 52 12.27 -17.83 -12.04
C PHE A 52 11.58 -17.86 -10.68
N TYR A 53 12.09 -18.64 -9.71
CA TYR A 53 11.50 -18.70 -8.37
C TYR A 53 11.60 -17.36 -7.64
N THR A 54 12.71 -16.64 -7.81
CA THR A 54 12.87 -15.30 -7.24
C THR A 54 11.87 -14.33 -7.88
N THR A 55 11.70 -14.38 -9.20
CA THR A 55 10.70 -13.58 -9.91
C THR A 55 9.28 -13.89 -9.46
N VAL A 56 8.93 -15.18 -9.33
CA VAL A 56 7.61 -15.59 -8.86
C VAL A 56 7.37 -15.13 -7.42
N TYR A 57 8.38 -15.24 -6.55
CA TYR A 57 8.26 -14.77 -5.17
C TYR A 57 8.05 -13.25 -5.10
N PHE A 58 8.78 -12.50 -5.92
CA PHE A 58 8.59 -11.06 -6.09
C PHE A 58 7.16 -10.74 -6.58
N LEU A 59 6.66 -11.44 -7.60
CA LEU A 59 5.32 -11.23 -8.15
C LEU A 59 4.22 -11.57 -7.13
N LEU A 60 4.39 -12.64 -6.36
CA LEU A 60 3.46 -13.01 -5.28
C LEU A 60 3.40 -11.94 -4.19
N LEU A 61 4.57 -11.41 -3.78
CA LEU A 61 4.62 -10.32 -2.81
C LEU A 61 3.95 -9.06 -3.35
N TRP A 62 4.15 -8.76 -4.64
CA TRP A 62 3.50 -7.62 -5.28
C TRP A 62 1.98 -7.78 -5.35
N ILE A 63 1.49 -8.95 -5.78
CA ILE A 63 0.05 -9.25 -5.82
C ILE A 63 -0.56 -9.13 -4.42
N LEU A 64 0.12 -9.65 -3.40
CA LEU A 64 -0.30 -9.51 -2.02
C LEU A 64 -0.42 -8.03 -1.62
N ASN A 65 0.59 -7.21 -1.89
CA ASN A 65 0.56 -5.77 -1.60
C ASN A 65 -0.59 -5.06 -2.30
N TYR A 66 -0.82 -5.39 -3.57
CA TYR A 66 -1.91 -4.84 -4.35
C TYR A 66 -3.29 -5.21 -3.77
N LEU A 67 -3.48 -6.48 -3.40
CA LEU A 67 -4.72 -6.96 -2.79
C LEU A 67 -4.97 -6.29 -1.44
N LEU A 68 -3.96 -6.23 -0.57
CA LEU A 68 -4.06 -5.57 0.74
C LEU A 68 -4.46 -4.09 0.57
N PHE A 69 -3.90 -3.41 -0.42
CA PHE A 69 -4.23 -2.03 -0.71
C PHE A 69 -5.68 -1.83 -1.21
N GLU A 70 -6.16 -2.68 -2.11
CA GLU A 70 -7.55 -2.60 -2.58
C GLU A 70 -8.54 -2.99 -1.47
N ILE A 71 -8.24 -4.00 -0.64
CA ILE A 71 -9.06 -4.35 0.54
C ILE A 71 -9.15 -3.17 1.50
N TYR A 72 -8.01 -2.55 1.85
CA TYR A 72 -7.97 -1.36 2.68
C TYR A 72 -8.89 -0.26 2.12
N LYS A 73 -8.80 0.01 0.82
CA LYS A 73 -9.63 1.02 0.17
C LYS A 73 -11.13 0.70 0.30
N ILE A 74 -11.52 -0.54 0.02
CA ILE A 74 -12.92 -0.98 0.13
C ILE A 74 -13.42 -0.77 1.57
N ILE A 75 -12.62 -1.13 2.58
CA ILE A 75 -12.97 -0.94 3.98
C ILE A 75 -13.19 0.55 4.29
N VAL A 76 -12.26 1.42 3.87
CA VAL A 76 -12.37 2.87 4.08
C VAL A 76 -13.61 3.44 3.39
N ASP A 77 -13.89 3.04 2.16
CA ASP A 77 -15.07 3.49 1.39
C ASP A 77 -16.38 3.05 2.07
N VAL A 78 -16.43 1.82 2.60
CA VAL A 78 -17.60 1.29 3.33
C VAL A 78 -17.82 2.04 4.65
N ILE A 79 -16.77 2.31 5.42
CA ILE A 79 -16.87 3.07 6.69
C ILE A 79 -17.36 4.50 6.39
N LYS A 80 -16.82 5.13 5.35
CA LYS A 80 -17.21 6.49 4.97
C LYS A 80 -18.66 6.58 4.52
N SER A 81 -19.17 5.59 3.78
CA SER A 81 -20.57 5.55 3.34
C SER A 81 -21.58 5.28 4.47
N LYS A 82 -21.20 4.47 5.47
CA LYS A 82 -22.04 4.23 6.66
C LYS A 82 -22.05 5.37 7.67
N SER A 83 -21.00 6.19 7.71
CA SER A 83 -20.90 7.32 8.63
C SER A 83 -21.79 8.50 8.17
N LYS A 84 -22.81 8.86 8.97
CA LYS A 84 -23.59 10.12 8.80
C LYS A 84 -22.73 11.40 8.78
N HIS A 85 -21.47 11.35 9.25
CA HIS A 85 -20.53 12.49 9.30
C HIS A 85 -19.29 12.33 8.40
N HIS A 86 -19.42 11.71 7.21
CA HIS A 86 -18.32 11.61 6.23
C HIS A 86 -16.99 11.05 6.77
N GLY A 87 -17.00 10.00 7.60
CA GLY A 87 -15.81 9.21 7.92
C GLY A 87 -14.82 9.87 8.89
N ASN A 88 -15.24 10.89 9.63
CA ASN A 88 -14.44 11.51 10.70
C ASN A 88 -14.79 10.91 12.07
N LEU A 89 -13.78 10.43 12.79
CA LEU A 89 -13.88 10.09 14.21
C LEU A 89 -13.78 11.41 14.99
N PHE A 90 -14.85 11.80 15.67
CA PHE A 90 -14.85 12.96 16.56
C PHE A 90 -14.14 12.58 17.88
N ILE A 91 -12.96 13.14 18.11
CA ILE A 91 -12.36 13.17 19.45
C ILE A 91 -12.62 14.55 20.05
N GLY A 92 -13.56 14.59 21.01
CA GLY A 92 -14.01 15.83 21.65
C GLY A 92 -14.61 16.85 20.66
N ASN A 93 -14.53 18.14 21.01
CA ASN A 93 -15.24 19.21 20.30
C ASN A 93 -14.51 19.79 19.07
N LYS A 94 -13.31 19.32 18.68
CA LYS A 94 -12.52 19.98 17.62
C LYS A 94 -11.59 19.12 16.73
N ALA A 95 -11.53 17.79 16.83
CA ALA A 95 -10.64 17.01 15.96
C ALA A 95 -11.40 16.02 15.06
N THR A 96 -11.37 16.27 13.75
CA THR A 96 -11.83 15.37 12.69
C THR A 96 -10.65 14.51 12.22
N ILE A 97 -10.36 13.43 12.94
CA ILE A 97 -9.38 12.43 12.47
C ILE A 97 -10.15 11.42 11.60
N PRO A 98 -9.85 11.31 10.31
CA PRO A 98 -10.57 10.41 9.44
C PRO A 98 -10.17 8.97 9.72
N VAL A 99 -11.17 8.09 9.78
CA VAL A 99 -11.00 6.67 10.13
C VAL A 99 -10.02 5.97 9.18
N GLY A 100 -9.98 6.41 7.91
CA GLY A 100 -9.02 5.89 6.93
C GLY A 100 -7.55 6.15 7.27
N SER A 101 -7.23 7.16 8.08
CA SER A 101 -5.86 7.41 8.52
C SER A 101 -5.49 6.59 9.77
N ILE A 102 -6.48 6.15 10.56
CA ILE A 102 -6.27 5.42 11.82
C ILE A 102 -6.01 3.93 11.54
N ILE A 103 -6.78 3.31 10.64
CA ILE A 103 -6.64 1.90 10.27
C ILE A 103 -5.19 1.52 9.92
N PRO A 104 -4.50 2.25 9.02
CA PRO A 104 -3.14 1.89 8.66
C PRO A 104 -2.14 2.11 9.80
N VAL A 105 -2.39 3.07 10.69
CA VAL A 105 -1.52 3.30 11.86
C VAL A 105 -1.65 2.16 12.88
N VAL A 106 -2.87 1.68 13.12
CA VAL A 106 -3.11 0.55 14.04
C VAL A 106 -2.46 -0.74 13.50
N ILE A 107 -2.65 -1.03 12.21
CA ILE A 107 -2.02 -2.19 11.57
C ILE A 107 -0.49 -2.07 11.62
N LEU A 108 0.07 -0.87 11.38
CA LEU A 108 1.51 -0.63 11.47
C LEU A 108 2.06 -0.95 12.87
N ILE A 109 1.37 -0.52 13.94
CA ILE A 109 1.78 -0.81 15.32
C ILE A 109 1.78 -2.32 15.58
N ILE A 110 0.73 -3.03 15.17
CA ILE A 110 0.65 -4.50 15.32
C ILE A 110 1.80 -5.18 14.57
N LEU A 111 2.08 -4.76 13.33
CA LEU A 111 3.16 -5.33 12.52
C LEU A 111 4.55 -5.10 13.14
N LEU A 112 4.77 -3.99 13.83
CA LEU A 112 6.04 -3.70 14.51
C LEU A 112 6.25 -4.59 15.75
N LEU A 113 5.19 -5.14 16.34
CA LEU A 113 5.25 -6.04 17.50
C LEU A 113 5.48 -7.51 17.12
N ILE A 114 5.30 -7.86 15.83
CA ILE A 114 5.45 -9.24 15.34
C ILE A 114 6.83 -9.42 14.71
N ASP A 115 7.49 -10.54 15.02
CA ASP A 115 8.76 -10.93 14.40
C ASP A 115 8.60 -11.55 13.02
N PHE A 116 8.29 -10.68 12.05
CA PHE A 116 8.37 -11.00 10.63
C PHE A 116 9.81 -11.01 10.09
N ASN A 117 10.01 -11.75 9.00
CA ASN A 117 11.21 -11.64 8.18
C ASN A 117 11.39 -10.18 7.70
N GLN A 118 12.63 -9.71 7.65
CA GLN A 118 13.03 -8.36 7.25
C GLN A 118 12.36 -7.89 5.95
N LEU A 119 12.27 -8.77 4.94
CA LEU A 119 11.57 -8.47 3.68
C LEU A 119 10.13 -8.02 3.94
N PHE A 120 9.37 -8.82 4.70
CA PHE A 120 7.97 -8.52 5.01
C PHE A 120 7.84 -7.30 5.92
N LYS A 121 8.73 -7.11 6.91
CA LYS A 121 8.73 -5.93 7.78
C LYS A 121 8.85 -4.65 6.95
N ILE A 122 9.88 -4.53 6.12
CA ILE A 122 10.13 -3.33 5.31
C ILE A 122 9.01 -3.12 4.29
N ASN A 123 8.61 -4.20 3.61
CA ASN A 123 7.55 -4.16 2.62
C ASN A 123 6.23 -3.64 3.20
N PHE A 124 5.79 -4.18 4.34
CA PHE A 124 4.54 -3.72 4.94
C PHE A 124 4.65 -2.31 5.50
N VAL A 125 5.76 -1.93 6.12
CA VAL A 125 5.97 -0.54 6.59
C VAL A 125 5.80 0.46 5.44
N LEU A 126 6.44 0.21 4.30
CA LEU A 126 6.30 1.06 3.11
C LEU A 126 4.86 1.08 2.58
N LEU A 127 4.17 -0.06 2.57
CA LEU A 127 2.77 -0.16 2.18
C LEU A 127 1.86 0.66 3.12
N MET A 128 2.07 0.61 4.43
CA MET A 128 1.30 1.36 5.42
C MET A 128 1.51 2.86 5.26
N LEU A 129 2.76 3.31 5.05
CA LEU A 129 3.07 4.71 4.78
C LEU A 129 2.37 5.20 3.51
N PHE A 130 2.32 4.37 2.47
CA PHE A 130 1.61 4.69 1.24
C PHE A 130 0.10 4.81 1.44
N MET A 131 -0.52 3.87 2.18
CA MET A 131 -1.95 3.93 2.54
C MET A 131 -2.28 5.19 3.35
N PHE A 132 -1.42 5.57 4.29
CA PHE A 132 -1.57 6.77 5.11
C PHE A 132 -1.44 8.06 4.28
N ALA A 133 -0.39 8.17 3.45
CA ALA A 133 -0.21 9.32 2.55
C ALA A 133 -1.39 9.50 1.60
N ARG A 134 -1.95 8.38 1.11
CA ARG A 134 -3.17 8.41 0.32
C ARG A 134 -4.37 8.92 1.12
N SER A 135 -4.58 8.44 2.34
CA SER A 135 -5.68 8.90 3.19
C SER A 135 -5.60 10.42 3.39
N ILE A 136 -4.41 10.95 3.70
CA ILE A 136 -4.18 12.40 3.83
C ILE A 136 -4.54 13.15 2.54
N LYS A 137 -4.10 12.65 1.38
CA LYS A 137 -4.40 13.26 0.08
C LYS A 137 -5.91 13.36 -0.19
N GLU A 138 -6.68 12.35 0.21
CA GLU A 138 -8.14 12.35 0.07
C GLU A 138 -8.80 13.44 0.96
N ILE A 139 -8.33 13.61 2.20
CA ILE A 139 -8.79 14.68 3.11
C ILE A 139 -8.54 16.06 2.52
N ILE A 140 -7.32 16.32 2.04
CA ILE A 140 -6.94 17.62 1.49
C ILE A 140 -7.83 17.96 0.28
N LYS A 141 -8.16 16.96 -0.54
CA LYS A 141 -9.04 17.14 -1.69
C LYS A 141 -10.47 17.48 -1.28
N GLU A 142 -10.96 16.91 -0.17
CA GLU A 142 -12.28 17.23 0.37
C GLU A 142 -12.36 18.62 0.97
N ARG A 143 -11.33 19.07 1.70
CA ARG A 143 -11.28 20.42 2.27
C ARG A 143 -11.15 21.54 1.23
N LYS A 144 -10.74 21.20 -0.01
CA LYS A 144 -10.63 22.14 -1.13
C LYS A 144 -11.90 22.21 -1.99
N LYS A 145 -12.88 21.34 -1.76
CA LYS A 145 -14.22 21.42 -2.37
C LYS A 145 -15.13 22.24 -1.48
#